data_AF-A0A7X6XEZ9-F1
#
_entry.id   AF-A0A7X6XEZ9-F1
#
_cell.length_a   1.000
_cell.length_b   1.000
_cell.length_c   1.000
_cell.angle_alpha   90.00
_cell.angle_beta   90.00
_cell.angle_gamma   90.00
#
_symmetry.space_group_name_H-M   'P 1'
#
loop_
_entity.id
_entity.type
_entity.pdbx_description
1 polymer ?
#
loop_
_entity_poly.entity_id
_entity_poly.type
_entity_poly.pdbx_seq_one_letter_code
_entity_poly.pdbx_strand_id
1 'polypeptide(L)'
;MSYSSFCPIKNWVISHNDKLPQDEKVGFYGMDVYDEWNSKKEVLDLLEATNKAAFAYVKAQYKCFEPHKGDSWRYADAVDRGKKSCAAATKNVVEYVRNNRHKFADLSDDVYFYLLQNTIVVNNAEEFYRESIASVGHVSWNSRAHHMHGTVNDLLTLYGENSKGIVWAHNTHIGDAEYTSMRNTGEKNIGQLTREGLGRDNVFLIGFTTYEGKVMAGSEWGGRMKEMTIPPAIPNSIEHKLNKIDEESFYLIFDEEDRKKKNLKAMGNRAVGVVYNPRGDKRQFVPTIVPMRYDALFFFKKTTAVHVLKR
;
A
#
# COMPACT_ATOMS: atom_id res chain seq x y z
N MET A 1 0.99 -2.22 -14.74
CA MET A 1 1.80 -1.58 -15.81
C MET A 1 3.20 -1.36 -15.26
N SER A 2 4.26 -1.65 -16.01
CA SER A 2 5.64 -1.49 -15.51
C SER A 2 6.21 -0.14 -15.96
N TYR A 3 6.79 0.61 -15.02
CA TYR A 3 7.56 1.82 -15.33
C TYR A 3 8.99 1.44 -15.70
N SER A 4 9.67 2.32 -16.45
CA SER A 4 11.08 2.18 -16.81
C SER A 4 12.02 2.11 -15.60
N SER A 5 11.59 2.58 -14.43
CA SER A 5 12.27 2.45 -13.14
C SER A 5 11.89 1.20 -12.35
N PHE A 6 10.72 0.60 -12.62
CA PHE A 6 10.28 -0.63 -11.96
C PHE A 6 10.84 -1.90 -12.62
N CYS A 7 11.08 -1.87 -13.93
CA CYS A 7 11.73 -2.98 -14.62
C CYS A 7 13.19 -3.22 -14.14
N PRO A 8 14.00 -2.17 -13.91
CA PRO A 8 15.32 -2.29 -13.28
C PRO A 8 15.28 -2.97 -11.91
N ILE A 9 14.35 -2.59 -11.01
CA ILE A 9 14.33 -3.22 -9.68
C ILE A 9 13.92 -4.69 -9.76
N LYS A 10 12.92 -5.03 -10.60
CA LYS A 10 12.54 -6.42 -10.84
C LYS A 10 13.72 -7.22 -11.40
N ASN A 11 14.37 -6.71 -12.44
CA ASN A 11 15.49 -7.39 -13.09
C ASN A 11 16.69 -7.52 -12.14
N TRP A 12 16.91 -6.53 -11.28
CA TRP A 12 17.91 -6.58 -10.23
C TRP A 12 17.59 -7.67 -9.21
N VAL A 13 16.35 -7.75 -8.70
CA VAL A 13 15.93 -8.82 -7.76
C VAL A 13 16.11 -10.20 -8.39
N ILE A 14 15.73 -10.39 -9.66
CA ILE A 14 15.95 -11.66 -10.38
C ILE A 14 17.45 -11.98 -10.44
N SER A 15 18.26 -11.03 -10.93
CA SER A 15 19.71 -11.23 -11.09
C SER A 15 20.44 -11.45 -9.77
N HIS A 16 19.91 -10.90 -8.68
CA HIS A 16 20.40 -11.12 -7.32
C HIS A 16 20.03 -12.54 -6.85
N ASN A 17 18.76 -12.92 -6.98
CA ASN A 17 18.24 -14.21 -6.56
C ASN A 17 18.81 -15.40 -7.33
N ASP A 18 19.18 -15.24 -8.60
CA ASP A 18 19.79 -16.30 -9.42
C ASP A 18 21.13 -16.80 -8.86
N LYS A 19 21.75 -16.02 -7.97
CA LYS A 19 23.04 -16.33 -7.34
C LYS A 19 22.89 -16.88 -5.92
N LEU A 20 21.66 -16.98 -5.41
CA LEU A 20 21.37 -17.32 -4.03
C LEU A 20 20.66 -18.67 -3.91
N PRO A 21 20.92 -19.44 -2.85
CA PRO A 21 20.09 -20.60 -2.51
C PRO A 21 18.66 -20.13 -2.17
N GLN A 22 17.70 -21.05 -2.25
CA GLN A 22 16.27 -20.72 -2.20
C GLN A 22 15.87 -19.98 -0.91
N ASP A 23 16.49 -20.33 0.21
CA ASP A 23 16.27 -19.79 1.56
C ASP A 23 16.89 -18.39 1.79
N GLU A 24 17.78 -17.94 0.91
CA GLU A 24 18.40 -16.60 0.97
C GLU A 24 17.79 -15.62 -0.05
N LYS A 25 16.90 -16.09 -0.92
CA LYS A 25 16.31 -15.24 -1.97
C LYS A 25 15.41 -14.14 -1.39
N VAL A 26 15.46 -12.99 -2.02
CA VAL A 26 14.59 -11.84 -1.71
C VAL A 26 13.24 -12.01 -2.42
N GLY A 27 12.16 -12.05 -1.65
CA GLY A 27 10.81 -12.05 -2.20
C GLY A 27 10.34 -10.67 -2.69
N PHE A 28 9.38 -10.66 -3.62
CA PHE A 28 8.76 -9.45 -4.14
C PHE A 28 7.24 -9.60 -4.09
N TYR A 29 6.57 -8.79 -3.26
CA TYR A 29 5.17 -8.97 -2.92
C TYR A 29 4.35 -7.69 -3.15
N GLY A 30 3.11 -7.87 -3.60
CA GLY A 30 2.09 -6.83 -3.57
C GLY A 30 1.36 -6.87 -2.23
N MET A 31 1.07 -5.69 -1.65
CA MET A 31 0.39 -5.57 -0.34
C MET A 31 -1.02 -4.97 -0.44
N ASP A 32 -1.46 -4.59 -1.64
CA ASP A 32 -2.68 -3.81 -1.86
C ASP A 32 -3.89 -4.72 -2.14
N VAL A 33 -5.11 -4.16 -2.03
CA VAL A 33 -6.39 -4.89 -2.15
C VAL A 33 -6.96 -4.97 -3.57
N TYR A 34 -6.40 -4.23 -4.53
CA TYR A 34 -7.01 -3.97 -5.85
C TYR A 34 -6.94 -5.10 -6.89
N ASP A 35 -6.46 -6.30 -6.53
CA ASP A 35 -6.36 -7.46 -7.45
C ASP A 35 -7.26 -8.62 -7.02
N GLU A 36 -8.38 -8.32 -6.36
CA GLU A 36 -9.26 -9.28 -5.70
C GLU A 36 -9.89 -10.31 -6.64
N TRP A 37 -10.16 -9.95 -7.90
CA TRP A 37 -10.70 -10.90 -8.88
C TRP A 37 -9.66 -11.92 -9.32
N ASN A 38 -8.41 -11.49 -9.47
CA ASN A 38 -7.30 -12.38 -9.74
C ASN A 38 -7.01 -13.24 -8.50
N SER A 39 -6.96 -12.65 -7.31
CA SER A 39 -6.81 -13.42 -6.05
C SER A 39 -7.90 -14.47 -5.90
N LYS A 40 -9.17 -14.13 -6.17
CA LYS A 40 -10.28 -15.10 -6.17
C LYS A 40 -10.04 -16.23 -7.17
N LYS A 41 -9.54 -15.93 -8.36
CA LYS A 41 -9.20 -16.93 -9.38
C LYS A 41 -8.08 -17.84 -8.88
N GLU A 42 -6.99 -17.28 -8.37
CA GLU A 42 -5.84 -18.03 -7.85
C GLU A 42 -6.23 -18.97 -6.71
N VAL A 43 -7.10 -18.52 -5.78
CA VAL A 43 -7.66 -19.40 -4.74
C VAL A 43 -8.41 -20.58 -5.33
N LEU A 44 -9.29 -20.33 -6.31
CA LEU A 44 -10.11 -21.39 -6.90
C LEU A 44 -9.26 -22.37 -7.72
N ASP A 45 -8.36 -21.88 -8.56
CA ASP A 45 -7.47 -22.70 -9.39
C ASP A 45 -6.58 -23.60 -8.50
N LEU A 46 -5.97 -23.05 -7.46
CA LEU A 46 -5.10 -23.80 -6.55
C LEU A 46 -5.89 -24.89 -5.80
N LEU A 47 -7.09 -24.56 -5.29
CA LEU A 47 -7.93 -25.54 -4.60
C LEU A 47 -8.47 -26.61 -5.54
N GLU A 48 -8.79 -26.28 -6.78
CA GLU A 48 -9.23 -27.28 -7.78
C GLU A 48 -8.14 -28.32 -8.04
N ALA A 49 -6.89 -27.88 -8.12
CA ALA A 49 -5.72 -28.74 -8.32
C ALA A 49 -5.35 -29.57 -7.08
N THR A 50 -5.57 -29.05 -5.87
CA THR A 50 -5.00 -29.62 -4.64
C THR A 50 -6.02 -30.23 -3.67
N ASN A 51 -7.24 -29.68 -3.59
CA ASN A 51 -8.26 -30.12 -2.64
C ASN A 51 -9.69 -29.85 -3.14
N LYS A 52 -10.29 -30.85 -3.80
CA LYS A 52 -11.63 -30.75 -4.41
C LYS A 52 -12.75 -30.43 -3.41
N ALA A 53 -12.65 -30.90 -2.18
CA ALA A 53 -13.65 -30.62 -1.15
C ALA A 53 -13.61 -29.15 -0.70
N ALA A 54 -12.40 -28.63 -0.46
CA ALA A 54 -12.18 -27.21 -0.19
C ALA A 54 -12.60 -26.33 -1.37
N PHE A 55 -12.26 -26.72 -2.59
CA PHE A 55 -12.72 -26.04 -3.80
C PHE A 55 -14.23 -25.91 -3.87
N ALA A 56 -14.97 -27.00 -3.67
CA ALA A 56 -16.44 -26.99 -3.70
C ALA A 56 -17.02 -26.02 -2.65
N TYR A 57 -16.48 -26.03 -1.43
CA TYR A 57 -16.88 -25.12 -0.36
C TYR A 57 -16.61 -23.64 -0.72
N VAL A 58 -15.37 -23.33 -1.11
CA VAL A 58 -14.96 -21.95 -1.41
C VAL A 58 -15.70 -21.40 -2.62
N LYS A 59 -15.88 -22.21 -3.67
CA LYS A 59 -16.68 -21.85 -4.84
C LYS A 59 -18.12 -21.51 -4.47
N ALA A 60 -18.73 -22.28 -3.56
CA ALA A 60 -20.08 -22.00 -3.07
C ALA A 60 -20.16 -20.68 -2.28
N GLN A 61 -19.18 -20.39 -1.40
CA GLN A 61 -19.11 -19.12 -0.68
C GLN A 61 -18.99 -17.92 -1.64
N TYR A 62 -18.13 -18.04 -2.65
CA TYR A 62 -17.89 -16.97 -3.62
C TYR A 62 -18.98 -16.76 -4.67
N LYS A 63 -20.08 -17.53 -4.61
CA LYS A 63 -21.21 -17.42 -5.53
C LYS A 63 -21.90 -16.06 -5.47
N CYS A 64 -21.90 -15.40 -4.31
CA CYS A 64 -22.52 -14.08 -4.12
C CYS A 64 -21.94 -12.99 -5.06
N PHE A 65 -20.72 -13.16 -5.55
CA PHE A 65 -20.08 -12.26 -6.50
C PHE A 65 -20.45 -12.49 -7.97
N GLU A 66 -21.11 -13.60 -8.32
CA GLU A 66 -21.44 -13.93 -9.73
C GLU A 66 -22.15 -12.80 -10.49
N PRO A 67 -23.15 -12.09 -9.93
CA PRO A 67 -23.82 -10.99 -10.62
C PRO A 67 -22.90 -9.80 -10.94
N HIS A 68 -21.76 -9.72 -10.24
CA HIS A 68 -20.84 -8.59 -10.27
C HIS A 68 -19.44 -8.97 -10.77
N LYS A 69 -19.30 -10.13 -11.45
CA LYS A 69 -18.01 -10.66 -11.90
C LYS A 69 -17.16 -9.60 -12.60
N GLY A 70 -15.94 -9.40 -12.08
CA GLY A 70 -14.95 -8.47 -12.63
C GLY A 70 -15.20 -6.99 -12.32
N ASP A 71 -16.19 -6.67 -11.48
CA ASP A 71 -16.56 -5.29 -11.17
C ASP A 71 -16.96 -5.12 -9.68
N SER A 72 -15.97 -4.79 -8.87
CA SER A 72 -16.13 -4.62 -7.42
C SER A 72 -16.86 -3.34 -7.04
N TRP A 73 -16.80 -2.31 -7.88
CA TRP A 73 -17.58 -1.08 -7.69
C TRP A 73 -19.06 -1.34 -7.92
N ARG A 74 -19.42 -2.10 -8.95
CA ARG A 74 -20.80 -2.54 -9.18
C ARG A 74 -21.33 -3.46 -8.08
N TYR A 75 -20.47 -4.31 -7.52
CA TYR A 75 -20.82 -5.09 -6.32
C TYR A 75 -21.14 -4.16 -5.14
N ALA A 76 -20.24 -3.22 -4.83
CA ALA A 76 -20.41 -2.32 -3.71
C ALA A 76 -21.66 -1.42 -3.86
N ASP A 77 -21.96 -0.92 -5.07
CA ASP A 77 -23.16 -0.11 -5.36
C ASP A 77 -24.44 -0.94 -5.14
N ALA A 78 -24.43 -2.21 -5.54
CA ALA A 78 -25.55 -3.09 -5.31
C ALA A 78 -25.78 -3.35 -3.81
N VAL A 79 -24.71 -3.53 -3.02
CA VAL A 79 -24.81 -3.68 -1.56
C VAL A 79 -25.34 -2.42 -0.89
N ASP A 80 -24.84 -1.25 -1.29
CA ASP A 80 -25.33 0.06 -0.81
C ASP A 80 -26.83 0.24 -1.11
N ARG A 81 -27.30 -0.24 -2.27
CA ARG A 81 -28.73 -0.29 -2.65
C ARG A 81 -29.54 -1.40 -1.97
N GLY A 82 -29.00 -2.04 -0.93
CA GLY A 82 -29.71 -3.01 -0.10
C GLY A 82 -29.59 -4.47 -0.55
N LYS A 83 -28.69 -4.81 -1.49
CA LYS A 83 -28.36 -6.22 -1.74
C LYS A 83 -27.53 -6.78 -0.58
N LYS A 84 -27.65 -8.10 -0.35
CA LYS A 84 -26.87 -8.79 0.67
C LYS A 84 -25.37 -8.76 0.31
N SER A 85 -24.53 -8.39 1.27
CA SER A 85 -23.08 -8.42 1.11
C SER A 85 -22.50 -9.84 1.13
N CYS A 86 -21.31 -9.98 0.56
CA CYS A 86 -20.45 -11.14 0.58
C CYS A 86 -19.55 -11.21 1.84
N ALA A 87 -19.55 -10.19 2.71
CA ALA A 87 -18.66 -10.07 3.87
C ALA A 87 -18.56 -11.35 4.72
N ALA A 88 -19.71 -11.95 5.07
CA ALA A 88 -19.72 -13.18 5.86
C ALA A 88 -19.13 -14.36 5.06
N ALA A 89 -19.43 -14.44 3.75
CA ALA A 89 -18.96 -15.54 2.91
C ALA A 89 -17.44 -15.48 2.69
N THR A 90 -16.88 -14.29 2.46
CA THR A 90 -15.42 -14.12 2.31
C THR A 90 -14.68 -14.38 3.62
N LYS A 91 -15.24 -13.93 4.75
CA LYS A 91 -14.68 -14.21 6.07
C LYS A 91 -14.66 -15.71 6.37
N ASN A 92 -15.76 -16.41 6.06
CA ASN A 92 -15.84 -17.86 6.20
C ASN A 92 -14.75 -18.60 5.40
N VAL A 93 -14.40 -18.10 4.21
CA VAL A 93 -13.33 -18.70 3.40
C VAL A 93 -11.96 -18.53 4.07
N VAL A 94 -11.65 -17.34 4.59
CA VAL A 94 -10.40 -17.09 5.32
C VAL A 94 -10.31 -18.01 6.55
N GLU A 95 -11.37 -18.06 7.35
CA GLU A 95 -11.45 -18.90 8.54
C GLU A 95 -11.37 -20.39 8.20
N TYR A 96 -11.98 -20.82 7.10
CA TYR A 96 -11.90 -22.18 6.61
C TYR A 96 -10.45 -22.56 6.29
N VAL A 97 -9.73 -21.74 5.52
CA VAL A 97 -8.33 -22.04 5.18
C VAL A 97 -7.47 -22.05 6.44
N ARG A 98 -7.56 -21.01 7.30
CA ARG A 98 -6.79 -20.90 8.56
C ARG A 98 -7.01 -22.07 9.50
N ASN A 99 -8.26 -22.41 9.79
CA ASN A 99 -8.60 -23.43 10.79
C ASN A 99 -8.41 -24.86 10.28
N ASN A 100 -8.10 -25.03 8.99
CA ASN A 100 -7.94 -26.34 8.37
C ASN A 100 -6.56 -26.52 7.73
N ARG A 101 -5.49 -25.89 8.25
CA ARG A 101 -4.10 -26.10 7.77
C ARG A 101 -3.73 -27.56 7.56
N HIS A 102 -4.21 -28.47 8.42
CA HIS A 102 -4.01 -29.92 8.31
C HIS A 102 -4.60 -30.55 7.03
N LYS A 103 -5.65 -29.97 6.43
CA LYS A 103 -6.23 -30.40 5.14
C LYS A 103 -5.39 -29.96 3.93
N PHE A 104 -4.34 -29.19 4.18
CA PHE A 104 -3.40 -28.67 3.20
C PHE A 104 -1.97 -29.09 3.55
N ALA A 105 -1.80 -30.19 4.29
CA ALA A 105 -0.49 -30.66 4.78
C ALA A 105 0.53 -30.90 3.66
N ASP A 106 0.05 -31.26 2.46
CA ASP A 106 0.89 -31.49 1.28
C ASP A 106 1.38 -30.18 0.61
N LEU A 107 0.82 -29.02 0.99
CA LEU A 107 1.32 -27.73 0.53
C LEU A 107 2.51 -27.32 1.39
N SER A 108 3.59 -26.87 0.73
CA SER A 108 4.66 -26.14 1.39
C SER A 108 4.11 -24.87 2.06
N ASP A 109 4.83 -24.35 3.04
CA ASP A 109 4.40 -23.16 3.78
C ASP A 109 4.24 -21.94 2.86
N ASP A 110 5.10 -21.79 1.85
CA ASP A 110 4.97 -20.73 0.83
C ASP A 110 3.68 -20.84 0.03
N VAL A 111 3.31 -22.05 -0.40
CA VAL A 111 2.10 -22.28 -1.21
C VAL A 111 0.85 -22.14 -0.34
N TYR A 112 0.89 -22.59 0.91
CA TYR A 112 -0.18 -22.37 1.86
C TYR A 112 -0.35 -20.88 2.20
N PHE A 113 0.76 -20.17 2.42
CA PHE A 113 0.75 -18.72 2.61
C PHE A 113 0.13 -18.02 1.41
N TYR A 114 0.53 -18.38 0.19
CA TYR A 114 -0.03 -17.82 -1.04
C TYR A 114 -1.56 -18.06 -1.13
N LEU A 115 -2.03 -19.27 -0.82
CA LEU A 115 -3.46 -19.58 -0.75
C LEU A 115 -4.16 -18.68 0.27
N LEU A 116 -3.66 -18.66 1.50
CA LEU A 116 -4.26 -17.94 2.60
C LEU A 116 -4.29 -16.43 2.34
N GLN A 117 -3.18 -15.85 1.89
CA GLN A 117 -3.07 -14.43 1.59
C GLN A 117 -4.07 -14.02 0.51
N ASN A 118 -4.24 -14.82 -0.55
CA ASN A 118 -5.24 -14.53 -1.58
C ASN A 118 -6.68 -14.59 -1.03
N THR A 119 -6.99 -15.47 -0.07
CA THR A 119 -8.31 -15.42 0.60
C THR A 119 -8.50 -14.13 1.42
N ILE A 120 -7.44 -13.67 2.09
CA ILE A 120 -7.45 -12.42 2.87
C ILE A 120 -7.64 -11.21 1.96
N VAL A 121 -6.97 -11.18 0.79
CA VAL A 121 -7.16 -10.13 -0.23
C VAL A 121 -8.63 -10.06 -0.65
N VAL A 122 -9.25 -11.19 -1.00
CA VAL A 122 -10.66 -11.20 -1.41
C VAL A 122 -11.58 -10.68 -0.29
N ASN A 123 -11.33 -11.09 0.95
CA ASN A 123 -12.10 -10.64 2.10
C ASN A 123 -11.95 -9.14 2.38
N ASN A 124 -10.72 -8.64 2.41
CA ASN A 124 -10.46 -7.26 2.78
C ASN A 124 -10.80 -6.31 1.61
N ALA A 125 -10.73 -6.77 0.37
CA ALA A 125 -11.23 -6.03 -0.79
C ALA A 125 -12.75 -5.87 -0.72
N GLU A 126 -13.50 -6.91 -0.34
CA GLU A 126 -14.96 -6.81 -0.14
C GLU A 126 -15.29 -5.66 0.81
N GLU A 127 -14.65 -5.64 1.99
CA GLU A 127 -14.84 -4.59 2.98
C GLU A 127 -14.43 -3.24 2.42
N PHE A 128 -13.24 -3.13 1.82
CA PHE A 128 -12.74 -1.88 1.24
C PHE A 128 -13.72 -1.26 0.23
N TYR A 129 -14.19 -2.03 -0.75
CA TYR A 129 -15.08 -1.52 -1.78
C TYR A 129 -16.46 -1.16 -1.21
N ARG A 130 -17.01 -2.02 -0.35
CA ARG A 130 -18.31 -1.78 0.30
C ARG A 130 -18.28 -0.50 1.15
N GLU A 131 -17.26 -0.31 1.97
CA GLU A 131 -17.11 0.88 2.81
C GLU A 131 -16.76 2.14 2.00
N SER A 132 -16.12 1.99 0.84
CA SER A 132 -15.79 3.12 -0.04
C SER A 132 -17.04 3.80 -0.60
N ILE A 133 -18.09 3.05 -0.92
CA ILE A 133 -19.35 3.61 -1.44
C ILE A 133 -20.25 4.14 -0.31
N ALA A 134 -20.27 3.45 0.83
CA ALA A 134 -21.01 3.89 2.02
C ALA A 134 -20.55 5.27 2.57
N SER A 135 -19.50 5.87 1.98
CA SER A 135 -19.00 7.22 2.26
C SER A 135 -18.53 7.42 3.71
N VAL A 136 -18.19 6.33 4.40
CA VAL A 136 -17.56 6.39 5.72
C VAL A 136 -16.07 6.59 5.52
N GLY A 137 -15.68 7.84 5.20
CA GLY A 137 -14.41 8.18 4.54
C GLY A 137 -13.14 7.58 5.17
N HIS A 138 -13.00 7.64 6.49
CA HIS A 138 -11.82 7.08 7.16
C HIS A 138 -11.88 5.55 7.30
N VAL A 139 -13.07 4.93 7.26
CA VAL A 139 -13.24 3.48 7.42
C VAL A 139 -12.70 2.74 6.20
N SER A 140 -13.03 3.17 4.98
CA SER A 140 -12.48 2.55 3.77
C SER A 140 -10.97 2.78 3.64
N TRP A 141 -10.49 3.96 4.02
CA TRP A 141 -9.05 4.23 4.09
C TRP A 141 -8.35 3.28 5.10
N ASN A 142 -8.89 3.18 6.30
CA ASN A 142 -8.32 2.38 7.37
C ASN A 142 -8.38 0.88 7.06
N SER A 143 -9.46 0.36 6.46
CA SER A 143 -9.55 -1.07 6.09
C SER A 143 -8.44 -1.44 5.10
N ARG A 144 -8.17 -0.58 4.11
CA ARG A 144 -7.05 -0.75 3.19
C ARG A 144 -5.70 -0.62 3.88
N ALA A 145 -5.52 0.36 4.77
CA ALA A 145 -4.28 0.52 5.54
C ALA A 145 -4.00 -0.70 6.44
N HIS A 146 -5.01 -1.23 7.11
CA HIS A 146 -4.93 -2.43 7.93
C HIS A 146 -4.65 -3.68 7.10
N HIS A 147 -5.21 -3.80 5.89
CA HIS A 147 -4.85 -4.87 4.97
C HIS A 147 -3.36 -4.81 4.58
N MET A 148 -2.88 -3.65 4.14
CA MET A 148 -1.46 -3.48 3.76
C MET A 148 -0.53 -3.79 4.94
N HIS A 149 -0.85 -3.27 6.13
CA HIS A 149 -0.09 -3.55 7.36
C HIS A 149 -0.15 -5.05 7.75
N GLY A 150 -1.32 -5.68 7.68
CA GLY A 150 -1.50 -7.10 7.94
C GLY A 150 -0.65 -7.96 7.01
N THR A 151 -0.64 -7.64 5.71
CA THR A 151 0.21 -8.34 4.72
C THR A 151 1.70 -8.20 5.06
N VAL A 152 2.16 -7.03 5.53
CA VAL A 152 3.55 -6.86 5.98
C VAL A 152 3.87 -7.77 7.17
N ASN A 153 2.99 -7.86 8.16
CA ASN A 153 3.20 -8.72 9.33
C ASN A 153 3.13 -10.21 9.00
N ASP A 154 2.23 -10.60 8.11
CA ASP A 154 2.11 -11.98 7.63
C ASP A 154 3.40 -12.38 6.86
N LEU A 155 4.00 -11.47 6.09
CA LEU A 155 5.30 -11.69 5.45
C LEU A 155 6.46 -11.77 6.45
N LEU A 156 6.51 -10.89 7.46
CA LEU A 156 7.52 -11.00 8.52
C LEU A 156 7.42 -12.34 9.27
N THR A 157 6.20 -12.83 9.47
CA THR A 157 5.96 -14.15 10.08
C THR A 157 6.44 -15.28 9.16
N LEU A 158 6.15 -15.21 7.86
CA LEU A 158 6.60 -16.21 6.88
C LEU A 158 8.13 -16.33 6.83
N TYR A 159 8.84 -15.21 6.85
CA TYR A 159 10.30 -15.16 6.79
C TYR A 159 10.98 -15.34 8.17
N GLY A 160 10.22 -15.29 9.27
CA GLY A 160 10.70 -15.52 10.63
C GLY A 160 11.27 -14.29 11.35
N GLU A 161 11.64 -14.48 12.63
CA GLU A 161 11.94 -13.39 13.59
C GLU A 161 13.08 -12.45 13.19
N ASN A 162 14.07 -12.93 12.42
CA ASN A 162 15.23 -12.14 12.01
C ASN A 162 15.06 -11.53 10.61
N SER A 163 13.86 -11.63 10.03
CA SER A 163 13.58 -11.12 8.70
C SER A 163 13.58 -9.59 8.68
N LYS A 164 13.90 -9.04 7.51
CA LYS A 164 13.85 -7.60 7.24
C LYS A 164 13.08 -7.38 5.95
N GLY A 165 12.29 -6.30 5.91
CA GLY A 165 11.48 -5.94 4.75
C GLY A 165 11.61 -4.47 4.40
N ILE A 166 11.39 -4.17 3.12
CA ILE A 166 11.25 -2.79 2.62
C ILE A 166 9.80 -2.61 2.18
N VAL A 167 9.07 -1.74 2.87
CA VAL A 167 7.72 -1.32 2.49
C VAL A 167 7.83 -0.13 1.55
N TRP A 168 7.64 -0.36 0.25
CA TRP A 168 7.59 0.71 -0.73
C TRP A 168 6.14 1.14 -0.98
N ALA A 169 5.75 2.30 -0.46
CA ALA A 169 4.48 2.94 -0.77
C ALA A 169 4.60 4.47 -0.75
N HIS A 170 3.55 5.16 -1.18
CA HIS A 170 3.49 6.62 -1.18
C HIS A 170 3.66 7.21 0.23
N ASN A 171 4.16 8.44 0.37
CA ASN A 171 4.37 9.12 1.66
C ASN A 171 3.14 9.12 2.59
N THR A 172 1.94 9.14 2.03
CA THR A 172 0.67 9.06 2.81
C THR A 172 0.49 7.71 3.48
N HIS A 173 1.12 6.65 2.97
CA HIS A 173 1.07 5.31 3.52
C HIS A 173 2.26 5.00 4.44
N ILE A 174 3.47 5.50 4.15
CA ILE A 174 4.69 5.11 4.87
C ILE A 174 5.13 6.06 5.97
N GLY A 175 4.66 7.31 6.00
CA GLY A 175 5.01 8.22 7.10
C GLY A 175 4.26 7.87 8.37
N ASP A 176 4.60 8.46 9.51
CA ASP A 176 3.78 8.32 10.71
C ASP A 176 2.57 9.26 10.65
N ALA A 177 1.37 8.71 10.46
CA ALA A 177 0.12 9.45 10.29
C ALA A 177 -0.25 10.31 11.52
N GLU A 178 0.20 9.94 12.72
CA GLU A 178 -0.04 10.69 13.96
C GLU A 178 0.49 12.13 13.89
N TYR A 179 1.51 12.35 13.06
CA TYR A 179 2.16 13.65 12.89
C TYR A 179 1.71 14.37 11.63
N THR A 180 0.50 14.04 11.17
CA THR A 180 -0.18 14.66 10.02
C THR A 180 -1.61 15.09 10.34
N SER A 181 -2.35 15.59 9.35
CA SER A 181 -3.79 15.83 9.49
C SER A 181 -4.62 14.56 9.64
N MET A 182 -4.09 13.39 9.27
CA MET A 182 -4.78 12.08 9.37
C MET A 182 -5.22 11.76 10.80
N ARG A 183 -4.47 12.20 11.81
CA ARG A 183 -4.84 12.07 13.22
C ARG A 183 -6.20 12.70 13.56
N ASN A 184 -6.58 13.77 12.85
CA ASN A 184 -7.81 14.52 13.12
C ASN A 184 -9.04 13.81 12.53
N THR A 185 -8.84 12.93 11.56
CA THR A 185 -9.88 12.16 10.85
C THR A 185 -9.92 10.69 11.30
N GLY A 186 -9.05 10.29 12.23
CA GLY A 186 -8.91 8.90 12.67
C GLY A 186 -8.26 8.00 11.61
N GLU A 187 -7.68 8.58 10.56
CA GLU A 187 -7.00 7.84 9.50
C GLU A 187 -5.64 7.34 10.00
N LYS A 188 -5.38 6.05 9.78
CA LYS A 188 -4.11 5.38 10.09
C LYS A 188 -3.37 5.08 8.79
N ASN A 189 -2.09 4.75 8.89
CA ASN A 189 -1.33 4.27 7.74
C ASN A 189 -0.31 3.21 8.16
N ILE A 190 0.38 2.63 7.16
CA ILE A 190 1.33 1.54 7.39
C ILE A 190 2.44 2.00 8.34
N GLY A 191 3.02 3.18 8.10
CA GLY A 191 4.11 3.70 8.93
C GLY A 191 3.76 3.82 10.41
N GLN A 192 2.59 4.39 10.73
CA GLN A 192 2.10 4.47 12.10
C GLN A 192 1.80 3.07 12.68
N LEU A 193 1.03 2.25 11.97
CA LEU A 193 0.63 0.92 12.45
C LEU A 193 1.84 0.01 12.70
N THR A 194 2.83 0.01 11.81
CA THR A 194 4.05 -0.77 11.96
C THR A 194 4.86 -0.29 13.16
N ARG A 195 4.96 1.03 13.42
CA ARG A 195 5.61 1.55 14.62
C ARG A 195 4.86 1.21 15.91
N GLU A 196 3.54 1.26 15.89
CA GLU A 196 2.70 0.85 17.03
C GLU A 196 2.89 -0.64 17.36
N GLY A 197 3.09 -1.49 16.34
CA GLY A 197 3.28 -2.94 16.51
C GLY A 197 4.72 -3.38 16.84
N LEU A 198 5.72 -2.84 16.14
CA LEU A 198 7.12 -3.28 16.25
C LEU A 198 7.99 -2.34 17.10
N GLY A 199 7.49 -1.17 17.47
CA GLY A 199 8.28 -0.13 18.14
C GLY A 199 9.14 0.68 17.17
N ARG A 200 9.50 1.90 17.59
CA ARG A 200 10.24 2.86 16.75
C ARG A 200 11.60 2.33 16.30
N ASP A 201 12.33 1.67 17.19
CA ASP A 201 13.70 1.22 16.93
C ASP A 201 13.78 0.13 15.84
N ASN A 202 12.67 -0.56 15.58
CA ASN A 202 12.57 -1.59 14.55
C ASN A 202 12.01 -1.07 13.21
N VAL A 203 11.67 0.23 13.12
CA VAL A 203 10.95 0.79 11.97
C VAL A 203 11.56 2.12 11.55
N PHE A 204 12.19 2.12 10.38
CA PHE A 204 12.80 3.32 9.80
C PHE A 204 11.95 3.88 8.65
N LEU A 205 11.33 5.04 8.84
CA LEU A 205 10.41 5.66 7.88
C LEU A 205 11.13 6.69 7.00
N ILE A 206 11.08 6.50 5.68
CA ILE A 206 11.77 7.36 4.70
C ILE A 206 10.76 8.09 3.83
N GLY A 207 10.70 9.41 3.96
CA GLY A 207 9.91 10.28 3.09
C GLY A 207 10.69 10.75 1.87
N PHE A 208 9.98 11.05 0.79
CA PHE A 208 10.53 11.66 -0.42
C PHE A 208 9.78 12.94 -0.76
N THR A 209 10.47 14.02 -1.12
CA THR A 209 9.81 15.24 -1.54
C THR A 209 10.53 15.99 -2.66
N THR A 210 9.79 16.85 -3.36
CA THR A 210 10.30 17.64 -4.50
C THR A 210 9.81 19.08 -4.49
N TYR A 211 10.69 20.03 -4.82
CA TYR A 211 10.33 21.44 -4.92
C TYR A 211 9.54 21.77 -6.18
N GLU A 212 9.95 21.25 -7.34
CA GLU A 212 9.22 21.40 -8.61
C GLU A 212 9.55 20.25 -9.57
N GLY A 213 8.91 20.24 -10.74
CA GLY A 213 9.30 19.35 -11.83
C GLY A 213 8.11 18.75 -12.55
N LYS A 214 8.17 17.44 -12.80
CA LYS A 214 7.13 16.72 -13.53
C LYS A 214 6.81 15.38 -12.88
N VAL A 215 5.59 14.91 -13.11
CA VAL A 215 5.06 13.63 -12.62
C VAL A 215 4.21 12.96 -13.68
N MET A 216 4.14 11.63 -13.68
CA MET A 216 3.12 10.88 -14.41
C MET A 216 1.90 10.66 -13.50
N ALA A 217 0.75 11.19 -13.87
CA ALA A 217 -0.49 11.02 -13.12
C ALA A 217 -1.73 11.01 -14.03
N GLY A 218 -2.86 10.50 -13.54
CA GLY A 218 -4.17 10.67 -14.17
C GLY A 218 -4.83 11.99 -13.74
N SER A 219 -5.71 12.54 -14.58
CA SER A 219 -6.55 13.68 -14.17
C SER A 219 -7.74 13.28 -13.28
N GLU A 220 -8.07 11.98 -13.28
CA GLU A 220 -9.14 11.34 -12.52
C GLU A 220 -8.83 9.85 -12.36
N TRP A 221 -9.54 9.17 -11.45
CA TRP A 221 -9.43 7.73 -11.27
C TRP A 221 -9.78 6.97 -12.55
N GLY A 222 -8.96 5.99 -12.92
CA GLY A 222 -9.10 5.25 -14.19
C GLY A 222 -8.73 6.06 -15.45
N GLY A 223 -8.43 7.36 -15.30
CA GLY A 223 -8.04 8.22 -16.41
C GLY A 223 -6.67 7.87 -17.00
N ARG A 224 -6.45 8.27 -18.26
CA ARG A 224 -5.15 8.08 -18.93
C ARG A 224 -4.04 8.83 -18.20
N MET A 225 -2.93 8.14 -17.93
CA MET A 225 -1.72 8.77 -17.40
C MET A 225 -1.17 9.83 -18.37
N LYS A 226 -0.82 10.99 -17.83
CA LYS A 226 -0.23 12.12 -18.54
C LYS A 226 0.96 12.64 -17.75
N GLU A 227 1.95 13.14 -18.47
CA GLU A 227 2.97 13.98 -17.85
C GLU A 227 2.32 15.29 -17.41
N MET A 228 2.54 15.67 -16.15
CA MET A 228 1.97 16.86 -15.53
C MET A 228 3.05 17.66 -14.81
N THR A 229 2.96 18.98 -14.87
CA THR A 229 3.88 19.88 -14.18
C THR A 229 3.58 19.93 -12.68
N ILE A 230 4.62 19.74 -11.87
CA ILE A 230 4.63 20.12 -10.46
C ILE A 230 5.15 21.55 -10.39
N PRO A 231 4.31 22.55 -10.04
CA PRO A 231 4.77 23.93 -9.91
C PRO A 231 5.74 24.06 -8.71
N PRO A 232 6.46 25.18 -8.59
CA PRO A 232 7.26 25.50 -7.40
C PRO A 232 6.47 25.33 -6.10
N ALA A 233 7.11 24.78 -5.07
CA ALA A 233 6.47 24.56 -3.79
C ALA A 233 6.03 25.85 -3.12
N ILE A 234 4.87 25.79 -2.45
CA ILE A 234 4.26 26.96 -1.81
C ILE A 234 5.17 27.53 -0.71
N PRO A 235 5.14 28.86 -0.46
CA PRO A 235 5.87 29.45 0.65
C PRO A 235 5.56 28.74 1.98
N ASN A 236 6.57 28.66 2.85
CA ASN A 236 6.51 28.02 4.18
C ASN A 236 6.32 26.49 4.21
N SER A 237 6.22 25.81 3.06
CA SER A 237 6.32 24.35 2.99
C SER A 237 7.74 23.85 3.32
N ILE A 238 7.88 22.56 3.65
CA ILE A 238 9.21 21.96 3.85
C ILE A 238 10.03 22.05 2.57
N GLU A 239 9.43 21.77 1.42
CA GLU A 239 10.07 21.83 0.11
C GLU A 239 10.63 23.23 -0.19
N HIS A 240 9.85 24.27 0.11
CA HIS A 240 10.30 25.65 -0.07
C HIS A 240 11.47 26.04 0.85
N LYS A 241 11.52 25.49 2.06
CA LYS A 241 12.64 25.70 2.99
C LYS A 241 13.90 24.97 2.51
N LEU A 242 13.75 23.72 2.08
CA LEU A 242 14.85 22.89 1.61
C LEU A 242 15.45 23.42 0.30
N ASN A 243 14.64 24.02 -0.57
CA ASN A 243 15.11 24.65 -1.82
C ASN A 243 16.09 25.83 -1.60
N LYS A 244 16.21 26.37 -0.38
CA LYS A 244 17.18 27.43 -0.08
C LYS A 244 18.61 26.91 0.08
N ILE A 245 18.77 25.60 0.20
CA ILE A 245 20.07 24.93 0.25
C ILE A 245 20.56 24.79 -1.20
N ASP A 246 21.82 25.14 -1.44
CA ASP A 246 22.44 25.13 -2.77
C ASP A 246 22.85 23.72 -3.21
N GLU A 247 21.92 22.78 -3.12
CA GLU A 247 22.10 21.37 -3.50
C GLU A 247 20.92 20.90 -4.34
N GLU A 248 21.18 20.13 -5.39
CA GLU A 248 20.13 19.62 -6.28
C GLU A 248 19.37 18.44 -5.66
N SER A 249 20.05 17.63 -4.85
CA SER A 249 19.45 16.53 -4.12
C SER A 249 20.24 16.22 -2.87
N PHE A 250 19.55 16.00 -1.76
CA PHE A 250 20.16 15.58 -0.50
C PHE A 250 19.12 14.86 0.34
N TYR A 251 19.56 14.26 1.45
CA TYR A 251 18.67 13.69 2.45
C TYR A 251 19.00 14.25 3.82
N LEU A 252 17.99 14.31 4.68
CA LEU A 252 18.13 14.58 6.09
C LEU A 252 17.86 13.30 6.86
N ILE A 253 18.65 13.04 7.91
CA ILE A 253 18.36 12.03 8.93
C ILE A 253 18.02 12.78 10.20
N PHE A 254 16.89 12.46 10.81
CA PHE A 254 16.44 13.07 12.05
C PHE A 254 16.81 12.19 13.23
N ASP A 255 17.43 12.78 14.25
CA ASP A 255 17.77 12.11 15.49
C ASP A 255 16.79 12.46 16.62
N GLU A 256 17.05 11.94 17.82
CA GLU A 256 16.22 12.21 19.00
C GLU A 256 16.29 13.68 19.46
N GLU A 257 17.39 14.38 19.20
CA GLU A 257 17.52 15.79 19.56
C GLU A 257 16.67 16.68 18.65
N ASP A 258 16.57 16.34 17.36
CA ASP A 258 15.61 16.96 16.44
C ASP A 258 14.17 16.82 16.91
N ARG A 259 13.83 15.68 17.53
CA ARG A 259 12.46 15.36 18.00
C ARG A 259 12.10 16.01 19.32
N LYS A 260 13.08 16.23 20.20
CA LYS A 260 12.89 16.90 21.50
C LYS A 260 12.76 18.43 21.40
N LYS A 261 12.98 19.03 20.22
CA LYS A 261 12.85 20.47 20.00
C LYS A 261 11.46 20.96 20.43
N LYS A 262 11.39 21.82 21.45
CA LYS A 262 10.12 22.33 22.03
C LYS A 262 9.19 23.04 21.03
N ASN A 263 9.73 23.49 19.90
CA ASN A 263 9.04 24.33 18.93
C ASN A 263 8.85 23.64 17.57
N LEU A 264 8.73 22.32 17.53
CA LEU A 264 8.36 21.61 16.29
C LEU A 264 6.99 22.09 15.81
N LYS A 265 6.96 22.71 14.64
CA LYS A 265 5.74 23.23 14.01
C LYS A 265 5.37 22.38 12.81
N ALA A 266 4.06 22.14 12.68
CA ALA A 266 3.52 21.57 11.45
C ALA A 266 3.79 22.53 10.27
N MET A 267 4.22 21.97 9.15
CA MET A 267 4.34 22.67 7.88
C MET A 267 3.80 21.80 6.75
N GLY A 268 3.44 22.41 5.63
CA GLY A 268 3.01 21.63 4.46
C GLY A 268 4.15 20.74 3.95
N ASN A 269 3.85 19.46 3.74
CA ASN A 269 4.68 18.52 2.99
C ASN A 269 3.86 18.01 1.80
N ARG A 270 4.37 18.23 0.59
CA ARG A 270 3.70 17.89 -0.67
C ARG A 270 3.54 16.36 -0.81
N ALA A 271 2.35 15.92 -1.21
CA ALA A 271 1.99 14.52 -1.36
C ALA A 271 1.16 14.32 -2.65
N VAL A 272 1.81 14.41 -3.81
CA VAL A 272 1.17 14.22 -5.12
C VAL A 272 0.86 12.74 -5.36
N GLY A 273 -0.43 12.41 -5.42
CA GLY A 273 -0.91 11.03 -5.66
C GLY A 273 -1.03 10.64 -7.14
N VAL A 274 -1.64 9.48 -7.38
CA VAL A 274 -1.89 8.92 -8.73
C VAL A 274 -2.88 9.75 -9.55
N VAL A 275 -3.73 10.54 -8.88
CA VAL A 275 -4.61 11.54 -9.48
C VAL A 275 -4.07 12.92 -9.11
N TYR A 276 -3.83 13.77 -10.09
CA TYR A 276 -3.24 15.09 -9.87
C TYR A 276 -3.80 16.13 -10.83
N ASN A 277 -3.93 17.36 -10.32
CA ASN A 277 -4.28 18.54 -11.10
C ASN A 277 -3.32 19.67 -10.75
N PRO A 278 -2.43 20.09 -11.66
CA PRO A 278 -1.47 21.17 -11.40
C PRO A 278 -2.10 22.48 -10.92
N ARG A 279 -3.31 22.80 -11.37
CA ARG A 279 -4.02 24.03 -10.94
C ARG A 279 -4.45 23.96 -9.46
N GLY A 280 -4.55 22.75 -8.90
CA GLY A 280 -4.93 22.47 -7.52
C GLY A 280 -3.76 22.05 -6.63
N ASP A 281 -2.49 22.24 -7.03
CA ASP A 281 -1.31 21.76 -6.29
C ASP A 281 -1.27 22.21 -4.82
N LYS A 282 -1.82 23.40 -4.52
CA LYS A 282 -1.92 23.91 -3.14
C LYS A 282 -2.64 22.95 -2.18
N ARG A 283 -3.51 22.05 -2.69
CA ARG A 283 -4.22 21.03 -1.90
C ARG A 283 -3.39 19.78 -1.60
N GLN A 284 -2.22 19.64 -2.22
CA GLN A 284 -1.33 18.48 -2.04
C GLN A 284 -0.43 18.61 -0.81
N PHE A 285 -0.45 19.74 -0.11
CA PHE A 285 0.42 19.99 1.05
C PHE A 285 -0.26 19.52 2.34
N VAL A 286 0.17 18.36 2.83
CA VAL A 286 -0.32 17.77 4.07
C VAL A 286 0.39 18.45 5.26
N PRO A 287 -0.33 19.05 6.23
CA PRO A 287 0.28 19.55 7.46
C PRO A 287 1.04 18.43 8.16
N THR A 288 2.33 18.63 8.41
CA THR A 288 3.27 17.57 8.84
C THR A 288 4.28 18.10 9.85
N ILE A 289 4.51 17.36 10.94
CA ILE A 289 5.69 17.55 11.80
C ILE A 289 6.79 16.61 11.29
N VAL A 290 7.65 17.14 10.42
CA VAL A 290 8.60 16.37 9.60
C VAL A 290 9.48 15.37 10.38
N PRO A 291 10.22 15.76 11.43
CA PRO A 291 11.12 14.84 12.15
C PRO A 291 10.38 13.77 12.98
N MET A 292 9.07 13.95 13.17
CA MET A 292 8.22 12.95 13.84
C MET A 292 7.61 11.98 12.81
N ARG A 293 7.17 12.52 11.66
CA ARG A 293 6.60 11.74 10.55
C ARG A 293 7.61 10.78 9.92
N TYR A 294 8.88 11.18 9.80
CA TYR A 294 9.92 10.40 9.14
C TYR A 294 11.19 10.33 9.99
N ASP A 295 11.99 9.28 9.78
CA ASP A 295 13.37 9.19 10.27
C ASP A 295 14.37 9.75 9.26
N ALA A 296 14.05 9.67 7.97
CA ALA A 296 14.78 10.37 6.92
C ALA A 296 13.85 11.02 5.90
N LEU A 297 14.28 12.14 5.32
CA LEU A 297 13.58 12.82 4.23
C LEU A 297 14.53 13.10 3.09
N PHE A 298 14.28 12.48 1.94
CA PHE A 298 14.97 12.74 0.69
C PHE A 298 14.33 13.94 -0.01
N PHE A 299 15.15 14.88 -0.45
CA PHE A 299 14.73 16.06 -1.19
C PHE A 299 15.39 16.08 -2.56
N PHE A 300 14.59 16.37 -3.58
CA PHE A 300 15.03 16.62 -4.94
C PHE A 300 14.53 18.00 -5.35
N LYS A 301 15.42 18.89 -5.77
CA LYS A 301 15.01 20.23 -6.21
C LYS A 301 14.09 20.17 -7.43
N LYS A 302 14.45 19.31 -8.39
CA LYS A 302 13.69 19.09 -9.61
C LYS A 302 13.54 17.61 -9.93
N THR A 303 12.32 17.18 -10.23
CA THR A 303 12.03 15.81 -10.68
C THR A 303 11.57 15.79 -12.14
N THR A 304 11.80 14.66 -12.81
CA THR A 304 11.22 14.36 -14.13
C THR A 304 10.14 13.28 -13.99
N ALA A 305 9.19 13.26 -14.93
CA ALA A 305 8.17 12.24 -14.95
C ALA A 305 8.79 10.87 -15.27
N VAL A 306 8.35 9.82 -14.58
CA VAL A 306 8.80 8.45 -14.85
C VAL A 306 8.41 8.02 -16.26
N HIS A 307 9.33 7.41 -17.02
CA HIS A 307 8.97 6.92 -18.35
C HIS A 307 8.13 5.65 -18.24
N VAL A 308 6.98 5.64 -18.90
CA VAL A 308 6.17 4.42 -19.06
C VAL A 308 6.87 3.55 -20.10
N LEU A 309 7.12 2.27 -19.79
CA LEU A 309 7.55 1.33 -20.81
C LEU A 309 6.38 1.16 -21.79
N LYS A 310 6.62 1.50 -23.06
CA LYS A 310 5.63 1.24 -24.10
C LYS A 310 5.31 -0.26 -24.07
N ARG A 311 4.02 -0.59 -23.99
CA ARG A 311 3.56 -1.97 -24.19
C ARG A 311 3.90 -2.42 -25.60
#